data_AF-A0A2P5K4A8-F1
#
_entry.id   AF-A0A2P5K4A8-F1
#
_cell.length_a   1.000
_cell.length_b   1.000
_cell.length_c   1.000
_cell.angle_alpha   90.00
_cell.angle_beta   90.00
_cell.angle_gamma   90.00
#
_symmetry.space_group_name_H-M   'P 1'
#
loop_
_entity.id
_entity.type
_entity.pdbx_description
1 polymer ?
#
loop_
_entity_poly.entity_id
_entity_poly.type
_entity_poly.pdbx_seq_one_letter_code
_entity_poly.pdbx_strand_id
1 'polypeptide(L)' 'MTKDGTKANDIFMTIVQTAKKLGVSAYDYIFDRVSKSYCVTSLSLLIKTKKIAEINYDAC' A
#
# COMPACT_ATOMS: atom_id res chain seq x y z
N MET A 1 7.05 -22.63 12.40
CA MET A 1 6.86 -21.21 12.02
C MET A 1 6.92 -20.37 13.28
N THR A 2 7.75 -19.33 13.35
CA THR A 2 7.77 -18.44 14.53
C THR A 2 6.64 -17.43 14.42
N LYS A 3 6.12 -16.96 15.56
CA LYS A 3 5.07 -15.92 15.59
C LYS A 3 5.50 -14.66 14.83
N ASP A 4 6.77 -14.29 14.95
CA ASP A 4 7.33 -13.14 14.25
C ASP A 4 7.44 -13.37 12.74
N GLY A 5 7.78 -14.59 12.32
CA GLY A 5 7.80 -14.95 10.89
C GLY A 5 6.42 -14.93 10.25
N THR A 6 5.40 -15.43 10.95
CA THR A 6 4.00 -15.33 10.50
C THR A 6 3.58 -13.86 10.39
N LYS A 7 3.82 -13.08 11.45
CA LYS A 7 3.46 -11.66 11.47
C LYS A 7 4.14 -10.86 10.35
N ALA A 8 5.42 -11.11 10.10
CA ALA A 8 6.13 -10.46 8.99
C ALA A 8 5.48 -10.80 7.65
N ASN A 9 5.21 -12.08 7.39
CA ASN A 9 4.55 -12.53 6.16
C ASN A 9 3.17 -11.89 5.97
N ASP A 10 2.35 -11.82 7.03
CA ASP A 10 1.01 -11.21 6.97
C ASP A 10 1.08 -9.72 6.61
N ILE A 11 2.07 -9.00 7.16
CA ILE A 11 2.30 -7.59 6.84
C ILE A 11 2.73 -7.43 5.38
N PHE A 12 3.69 -8.22 4.91
CA PHE A 12 4.14 -8.17 3.51
C PHE A 12 2.99 -8.48 2.54
N MET A 13 2.20 -9.50 2.81
CA MET A 13 1.01 -9.84 2.03
C MET A 13 0.02 -8.67 1.98
N THR A 14 -0.25 -8.03 3.12
CA THR A 14 -1.13 -6.86 3.20
C THR A 14 -0.63 -5.71 2.33
N ILE A 15 0.67 -5.40 2.38
CA ILE A 15 1.29 -4.34 1.56
C ILE A 15 1.16 -4.67 0.07
N VAL A 16 1.51 -5.90 -0.33
CA VAL A 16 1.47 -6.34 -1.74
C VAL A 16 0.06 -6.26 -2.30
N GLN A 17 -0.95 -6.76 -1.56
CA GLN A 17 -2.34 -6.70 -1.99
C GLN A 17 -2.85 -5.25 -2.11
N THR A 18 -2.49 -4.40 -1.15
CA THR A 18 -2.88 -2.98 -1.15
C THR A 18 -2.25 -2.24 -2.33
N ALA A 19 -0.95 -2.42 -2.55
CA ALA A 19 -0.24 -1.83 -3.67
C ALA A 19 -0.86 -2.26 -5.02
N LYS A 20 -1.18 -3.55 -5.16
CA LYS A 20 -1.89 -4.08 -6.33
C LYS A 20 -3.26 -3.42 -6.54
N LYS A 21 -4.07 -3.25 -5.48
CA LYS A 21 -5.38 -2.59 -5.55
C LYS A 21 -5.29 -1.11 -5.97
N LEU A 22 -4.18 -0.47 -5.66
CA LEU A 22 -3.91 0.94 -5.98
C LEU A 22 -3.15 1.13 -7.31
N GLY A 23 -2.74 0.04 -7.97
CA GLY A 23 -1.95 0.11 -9.21
C GLY A 23 -0.50 0.58 -8.98
N VAL A 24 0.04 0.39 -7.78
CA VAL A 24 1.40 0.78 -7.41
C VAL A 24 2.30 -0.46 -7.36
N SER A 25 3.56 -0.31 -7.77
CA SER A 25 4.59 -1.35 -7.62
C SER A 25 4.87 -1.62 -6.14
N ALA A 26 4.60 -2.84 -5.69
CA ALA A 26 4.87 -3.25 -4.31
C ALA A 26 6.39 -3.25 -4.00
N TYR A 27 7.21 -3.63 -4.98
CA TYR A 27 8.67 -3.63 -4.83
C TYR A 27 9.21 -2.21 -4.61
N ASP A 28 8.85 -1.26 -5.48
CA ASP A 28 9.34 0.12 -5.37
C ASP A 28 8.90 0.76 -4.06
N TYR A 29 7.67 0.47 -3.63
CA TYR A 29 7.16 0.93 -2.34
C TYR A 29 7.96 0.37 -1.15
N ILE A 30 8.20 -0.95 -1.12
CA ILE A 30 8.95 -1.59 -0.03
C ILE A 30 10.40 -1.11 -0.04
N PHE A 31 11.02 -1.02 -1.22
CA PHE A 31 12.40 -0.53 -1.39
C PHE A 31 12.55 0.90 -0.86
N ASP A 32 11.63 1.80 -1.20
CA ASP A 32 11.61 3.18 -0.72
C ASP A 32 11.52 3.26 0.83
N ARG A 33 10.69 2.41 1.46
CA ARG A 33 10.52 2.38 2.92
C ARG A 33 11.70 1.77 3.65
N VAL A 34 12.28 0.69 3.13
CA VAL A 34 13.46 0.03 3.71
C VAL A 34 14.70 0.92 3.55
N SER A 35 14.82 1.63 2.42
CA SER A 35 15.89 2.60 2.15
C SER A 35 15.70 3.93 2.89
N LYS A 36 14.55 4.13 3.55
CA LYS A 36 14.17 5.37 4.25
C LYS A 36 14.16 6.61 3.37
N SER A 37 13.92 6.45 2.06
CA SER A 37 13.87 7.56 1.10
C SER A 37 12.57 8.35 1.21
N TYR A 38 11.46 7.66 1.47
CA TYR A 38 10.12 8.23 1.64
C TYR A 38 9.63 9.10 0.45
N CYS A 39 10.14 8.86 -0.75
CA CYS A 39 9.79 9.58 -1.97
C CYS A 39 8.48 9.09 -2.58
N VAL A 40 8.14 7.80 -2.40
CA VAL A 40 6.88 7.23 -2.89
C VAL A 40 5.72 7.61 -1.95
N THR A 41 4.62 8.07 -2.55
CA THR A 41 3.37 8.39 -1.84
C THR A 41 2.92 7.23 -0.94
N SER A 42 2.48 7.52 0.28
CA SER A 42 2.02 6.47 1.19
C SER A 42 0.75 5.79 0.68
N LEU A 43 0.67 4.47 0.86
CA LEU A 43 -0.54 3.70 0.50
C LEU A 43 -1.77 4.23 1.23
N SER A 44 -1.61 4.71 2.47
CA SER A 44 -2.69 5.31 3.25
C SER A 44 -3.23 6.60 2.64
N LEU A 45 -2.36 7.46 2.07
CA LEU A 45 -2.80 8.65 1.36
C LEU A 45 -3.52 8.28 0.06
N LEU A 46 -2.96 7.34 -0.71
CA LEU A 46 -3.58 6.85 -1.94
C LEU A 46 -4.96 6.23 -1.71
N ILE A 47 -5.17 5.50 -0.60
CA ILE A 47 -6.48 4.98 -0.21
C ILE A 47 -7.49 6.12 0.00
N LYS A 48 -7.09 7.18 0.72
CA LYS A 48 -7.94 8.35 0.96
C LYS A 48 -8.27 9.05 -0.35
N THR A 49 -7.29 9.26 -1.22
CA THR A 49 -7.47 9.92 -2.52
C THR A 49 -8.36 9.11 -3.45
N LYS A 50 -8.16 7.78 -3.55
CA LYS A 50 -8.97 6.91 -4.40
C LYS A 50 -10.43 6.87 -3.93
N LYS A 51 -10.66 6.82 -2.61
CA LYS A 51 -12.01 6.92 -2.04
C LYS A 51 -12.71 8.23 -2.45
N ILE A 52 -11.99 9.35 -2.43
CA ILE A 52 -12.54 10.65 -2.86
C ILE A 52 -12.88 10.63 -4.35
N ALA A 53 -12.00 10.07 -5.19
CA ALA A 53 -12.25 9.97 -6.63
C ALA A 53 -13.52 9.14 -6.91
N GLU A 54 -13.68 7.97 -6.28
CA GLU A 54 -14.86 7.11 -6.42
C GLU A 54 -16.16 7.83 -6.00
N ILE A 55 -16.16 8.54 -4.86
CA ILE A 55 -17.33 9.31 -4.39
C ILE A 55 -17.79 10.37 -5.40
N ASN A 56 -16.85 10.99 -6.12
CA ASN A 56 -17.18 12.05 -7.08
C ASN A 56 -17.79 11.52 -8.39
N TYR A 57 -17.62 10.24 -8.73
CA TYR A 57 -18.25 9.62 -9.91
C TYR A 57 -19.67 9.12 -9.63
N ASP A 58 -20.03 8.88 -8.36
CA ASP A 58 -21.37 8.45 -7.93
C ASP A 58 -22.35 9.61 -7.70
N ALA A 59 -21.91 10.86 -7.93
CA ALA A 59 -22.72 12.08 -7.75
C ALA A 59 -23.50 12.50 -9.02
N CYS A 60 -23.77 11.58 -9.95
CA CYS A 60 -24.60 11.80 -11.15
C CYS A 60 -25.92 11.02 -11.06
#